data_AF-A0A382MUZ9-F1
#
_entry.id   AF-A0A382MUZ9-F1
#
_cell.length_a   1.000
_cell.length_b   1.000
_cell.length_c   1.000
_cell.angle_alpha   90.00
_cell.angle_beta   90.00
_cell.angle_gamma   90.00
#
_symmetry.space_group_name_H-M   'P 1'
#
loop_
_entity.id
_entity.type
_entity.pdbx_description
1 polymer ?
#
loop_
_entity_poly.entity_id
_entity_poly.type
_entity_poly.pdbx_seq_one_letter_code
_entity_poly.pdbx_strand_id
1 'polypeptide(L)' 'MSARVRPIGFPKKHGLYDPANEKDSCGVGFVANVKGVPSHQIVLDAIQMLKNMDHRGACGCEANTGDGSGILT' A
#
# COMPACT_ATOMS: atom_id res chain seq x y z
N MET A 1 -10.03 25.24 -21.04
CA MET A 1 -9.29 24.76 -19.84
C MET A 1 -10.09 23.62 -19.23
N SER A 2 -9.80 22.36 -19.61
CA SER A 2 -10.58 21.20 -19.19
C SER A 2 -10.06 20.70 -17.84
N ALA A 3 -10.85 20.86 -16.79
CA ALA A 3 -10.60 20.25 -15.49
C ALA A 3 -10.49 18.72 -15.67
N ARG A 4 -9.32 18.16 -15.32
CA ARG A 4 -9.07 16.72 -15.40
C ARG A 4 -9.77 16.09 -14.20
N VAL A 5 -11.04 15.72 -14.37
CA VAL A 5 -11.79 14.94 -13.39
C VAL A 5 -11.08 13.60 -13.22
N ARG A 6 -10.47 13.38 -12.05
CA ARG A 6 -9.94 12.06 -11.70
C ARG A 6 -11.15 11.13 -11.52
N PRO A 7 -11.24 10.00 -12.23
CA PRO A 7 -12.35 9.07 -12.02
C PRO A 7 -12.27 8.55 -10.58
N ILE A 8 -13.36 8.69 -9.84
CA ILE A 8 -13.56 8.02 -8.56
C ILE A 8 -13.93 6.57 -8.93
N GLY A 9 -12.94 5.68 -8.98
CA GLY A 9 -13.13 4.27 -9.34
C GLY A 9 -11.83 3.55 -9.69
N PHE A 10 -11.91 2.23 -9.85
CA PHE A 10 -10.77 1.40 -10.23
C PHE A 10 -10.24 1.74 -11.64
N PRO A 11 -8.93 1.55 -11.91
CA PRO A 11 -8.37 1.72 -13.25
C PRO A 11 -9.14 0.91 -14.32
N LYS A 12 -9.02 1.30 -15.59
CA LYS A 12 -9.58 0.48 -16.68
C LYS A 12 -8.79 -0.83 -16.80
N LYS A 13 -9.45 -1.91 -17.24
CA LYS A 13 -8.81 -3.20 -17.58
C LYS A 13 -7.54 -2.96 -18.41
N HIS A 14 -6.41 -3.51 -17.98
CA HIS A 14 -5.14 -3.36 -18.70
C HIS A 14 -4.19 -4.54 -18.42
N GLY A 15 -3.74 -5.22 -19.48
CA GLY A 15 -2.94 -6.43 -19.32
C GLY A 15 -3.72 -7.51 -18.57
N LEU A 16 -3.11 -8.08 -17.52
CA LEU A 16 -3.75 -9.08 -16.64
C LEU A 16 -4.69 -8.45 -15.58
N TYR A 17 -4.77 -7.12 -15.51
CA TYR A 17 -5.63 -6.42 -14.56
C TYR A 17 -7.10 -6.44 -15.00
N ASP A 18 -7.98 -6.99 -14.14
CA ASP A 18 -9.43 -6.95 -14.30
C ASP A 18 -10.11 -6.33 -13.05
N PRO A 19 -10.73 -5.14 -13.13
CA PRO A 19 -11.45 -4.51 -12.02
C PRO A 19 -12.55 -5.37 -11.42
N ALA A 20 -13.10 -6.34 -12.15
CA ALA A 20 -14.12 -7.25 -11.62
C ALA A 20 -13.53 -8.25 -10.60
N ASN A 21 -12.22 -8.45 -10.62
CA ASN A 21 -11.49 -9.29 -9.67
C ASN A 21 -10.86 -8.48 -8.53
N GLU A 22 -11.03 -7.15 -8.52
CA GLU A 22 -10.54 -6.30 -7.45
C GLU A 22 -11.29 -6.59 -6.16
N LYS A 23 -10.55 -6.79 -5.07
CA LYS A 23 -11.10 -6.99 -3.73
C LYS A 23 -10.36 -6.10 -2.76
N ASP A 24 -11.10 -5.42 -1.89
CA ASP A 24 -10.50 -4.77 -0.73
C ASP A 24 -9.79 -5.83 0.11
N SER A 25 -8.53 -5.57 0.44
CA SER A 25 -7.72 -6.42 1.30
C SER A 25 -6.65 -5.56 1.95
N CYS A 26 -6.22 -5.93 3.15
CA CYS A 26 -5.12 -5.27 3.83
C CYS A 26 -3.81 -5.37 3.01
N GLY A 27 -2.95 -4.36 3.13
CA GLY A 27 -1.59 -4.34 2.58
C GLY A 27 -0.68 -5.38 3.22
N VAL A 28 0.03 -6.17 2.40
CA VAL A 28 1.14 -7.03 2.83
C VAL A 28 2.32 -6.87 1.86
N GLY A 29 3.54 -6.98 2.38
CA GLY A 29 4.75 -6.93 1.57
C GLY A 29 5.98 -7.34 2.39
N PHE A 30 7.12 -7.49 1.72
CA PHE A 30 8.39 -7.88 2.34
C PHE A 30 9.56 -7.14 1.70
N VAL A 31 10.60 -6.89 2.48
CA VAL A 31 11.90 -6.38 2.02
C VAL A 31 12.96 -7.38 2.41
N ALA A 32 13.92 -7.62 1.52
CA ALA A 32 15.06 -8.47 1.79
C ALA A 32 16.34 -7.83 1.27
N ASN A 33 17.42 -7.91 2.06
CA ASN A 33 18.74 -7.63 1.56
C ASN A 33 19.27 -8.88 0.83
N VAL A 34 19.39 -8.79 -0.49
CA VAL A 34 19.84 -9.91 -1.35
C VAL A 34 21.24 -10.42 -0.98
N LYS A 35 22.08 -9.57 -0.38
CA LYS A 35 23.42 -9.96 0.11
C LYS A 35 23.40 -10.63 1.48
N GLY A 36 22.24 -10.71 2.14
CA GLY A 36 22.09 -11.28 3.48
C GLY A 36 22.77 -10.48 4.60
N VAL A 37 23.18 -9.24 4.34
CA VAL A 37 23.86 -8.40 5.33
C VAL A 37 22.81 -7.66 6.19
N PRO A 38 22.85 -7.79 7.53
CA PRO A 38 21.99 -7.01 8.41
C PRO A 38 22.18 -5.51 8.18
N SER A 39 21.09 -4.77 8.04
CA SER A 39 21.12 -3.31 7.87
C SER A 39 19.83 -2.69 8.39
N HIS A 40 19.95 -1.55 9.07
CA HIS A 40 18.80 -0.75 9.49
C HIS A 40 17.99 -0.21 8.28
N GLN A 41 18.59 -0.20 7.08
CA GLN A 41 17.90 0.19 5.85
C GLN A 41 16.64 -0.67 5.60
N ILE A 42 16.67 -1.96 5.95
CA ILE A 42 15.50 -2.86 5.77
C ILE A 42 14.30 -2.35 6.57
N VAL A 43 14.52 -1.82 7.77
CA VAL A 43 13.47 -1.26 8.62
C VAL A 43 12.90 0.02 7.99
N LEU A 44 13.77 0.91 7.48
CA LEU A 44 13.36 2.14 6.80
C LEU A 44 12.54 1.84 5.54
N ASP A 45 12.97 0.86 4.75
CA ASP A 45 12.28 0.43 3.54
C ASP A 45 10.91 -0.19 3.88
N ALA A 46 10.82 -1.00 4.94
CA ALA A 46 9.56 -1.54 5.43
C ALA A 46 8.60 -0.45 5.91
N ILE A 47 9.08 0.59 6.59
CA ILE A 47 8.25 1.75 6.99
C ILE A 47 7.74 2.49 5.75
N GLN A 48 8.58 2.72 4.75
CA GLN A 48 8.15 3.37 3.51
C GLN A 48 7.12 2.53 2.76
N MET A 49 7.27 1.21 2.77
CA MET A 49 6.29 0.29 2.20
C MET A 49 4.95 0.39 2.90
N LEU A 50 4.91 0.40 4.24
CA LEU A 50 3.68 0.59 5.00
C LEU A 50 2.97 1.91 4.64
N LYS A 51 3.72 3.02 4.55
CA LYS A 51 3.17 4.33 4.13
C LYS A 51 2.54 4.28 2.74
N ASN A 52 3.13 3.53 1.81
CA ASN A 52 2.58 3.39 0.46
C ASN A 52 1.30 2.54 0.43
N MET A 53 1.04 1.75 1.47
CA MET A 53 -0.17 0.92 1.60
C MET A 53 -1.29 1.58 2.42
N ASP A 54 -1.13 2.84 2.82
CA ASP A 54 -2.13 3.58 3.61
C ASP A 54 -3.52 3.60 2.96
N HIS A 55 -3.58 3.70 1.63
CA HIS A 55 -4.82 3.62 0.85
C HIS A 55 -5.55 2.27 0.92
N ARG A 56 -4.92 1.24 1.51
CA ARG A 56 -5.49 -0.10 1.75
C ARG A 56 -5.72 -0.37 3.24
N GLY A 57 -5.48 0.62 4.09
CA GLY A 57 -5.77 0.58 5.52
C GLY A 57 -7.22 0.98 5.78
N ALA A 58 -7.79 0.43 6.84
CA ALA A 58 -9.04 0.95 7.39
C ALA A 58 -8.74 2.24 8.17
N CYS A 59 -9.57 3.27 7.95
CA CYS A 59 -9.51 4.54 8.66
C CYS A 59 -10.54 4.57 9.80
N GLY A 60 -10.16 5.11 10.96
CA GLY A 60 -11.09 5.35 12.07
C GLY A 60 -11.85 6.67 11.94
N CYS A 61 -12.49 7.11 13.03
CA CYS A 61 -13.32 8.32 13.07
C CYS A 61 -12.50 9.63 12.99
N GLU A 62 -11.21 9.56 13.34
CA GLU A 62 -10.28 10.69 13.32
C GLU A 62 -9.12 10.44 12.35
N ALA A 63 -8.58 11.53 11.78
CA ALA A 63 -7.51 11.47 10.77
C ALA A 63 -6.20 10.80 11.24
N ASN A 64 -6.01 10.65 12.54
CA ASN A 64 -4.83 10.05 13.17
C ASN A 64 -5.10 8.64 13.74
N THR A 65 -6.20 8.01 13.34
CA THR A 65 -6.59 6.66 13.81
C THR A 65 -6.62 5.65 12.67
N GLY A 66 -6.34 4.38 12.97
CA GLY A 66 -6.42 3.27 12.03
C GLY A 66 -6.41 1.92 12.76
N ASP A 67 -6.80 0.85 12.06
CA ASP A 67 -7.00 -0.47 12.67
C ASP A 67 -5.70 -1.17 13.08
N GLY A 68 -4.58 -0.88 12.40
CA GLY A 68 -3.26 -1.37 12.76
C GLY A 68 -2.30 -1.56 11.59
N SER A 69 -0.99 -1.46 11.88
CA SER A 69 0.10 -1.81 10.97
C SER A 69 1.27 -2.39 11.79
N GLY A 70 2.12 -3.22 11.17
CA GLY A 70 3.21 -3.88 11.88
C GLY A 70 4.34 -4.34 10.96
N ILE A 71 5.49 -4.61 11.56
CA ILE A 71 6.69 -5.15 10.91
C ILE A 71 7.12 -6.37 11.71
N LEU A 72 7.50 -7.44 11.01
CA LEU A 72 8.21 -8.60 11.57
C LEU A 72 9.64 -8.60 11.01
N THR A 73 10.63 -8.80 11.88
CA THR A 73 12.07 -8.79 11.55
C THR A 73 12.77 -10.02 12.07
#